data_AF-A0A3M2ARR6-F1
#
_entry.id   AF-A0A3M2ARR6-F1
#
_cell.length_a   1.000
_cell.length_b   1.000
_cell.length_c   1.000
_cell.angle_alpha   90.00
_cell.angle_beta   90.00
_cell.angle_gamma   90.00
#
_symmetry.space_group_name_H-M   'P 1'
#
loop_
_entity.id
_entity.type
_entity.pdbx_description
1 polymer ?
#
loop_
_entity_poly.entity_id
_entity_poly.type
_entity_poly.pdbx_seq_one_letter_code
_entity_poly.pdbx_strand_id
1 'polypeptide(L)'
;MSRTLLPPLLLLAAAAAAAALPPPATAPRPAFPVGPPAGAAVAWEARLGADAPTPLTPALELGRRLDGVLKDEDRHRFRFQLEAYLAGLGRRPDAARLPWAAWLERCRLAHRRVAPGLMRAAGQALGPAAMDLAWSVDRRSSPVELRVAAMQVLWRLKPVEGANAAQKALRERPRLDLHERVVAEVLAPAPGPLADELLIDAAGAGDRVAERARRLAVQALGRRRVEAATGVLGQILASSRGDVLLRKAAGEALYAIGSPAALRAILAVDDVDPGAQPVFHAYLDQLRQRLGYPPLG
;
A
#
# COMPACT_ATOMS: atom_id res chain seq x y z
N MET A 1 -19.14 62.29 -19.85
CA MET A 1 -19.06 61.26 -18.78
C MET A 1 -19.35 59.91 -19.40
N SER A 2 -18.32 59.21 -19.86
CA SER A 2 -18.44 57.95 -20.60
C SER A 2 -18.29 56.77 -19.64
N ARG A 3 -19.37 56.00 -19.45
CA ARG A 3 -19.35 54.75 -18.68
C ARG A 3 -18.97 53.60 -19.61
N THR A 4 -17.78 53.06 -19.39
CA THR A 4 -17.25 51.87 -20.06
C THR A 4 -18.03 50.64 -19.57
N LEU A 5 -18.87 50.08 -20.43
CA LEU A 5 -19.52 48.79 -20.19
C LEU A 5 -18.52 47.69 -20.54
N LEU A 6 -18.08 46.94 -19.53
CA LEU A 6 -17.33 45.69 -19.71
C LEU A 6 -18.27 44.66 -20.39
N PRO A 7 -17.82 43.98 -21.46
CA PRO A 7 -18.67 43.03 -22.16
C PRO A 7 -18.91 41.75 -21.32
N PRO A 8 -20.12 41.16 -21.37
CA PRO A 8 -20.55 40.01 -20.56
C PRO A 8 -19.79 38.69 -20.83
N LEU A 9 -18.84 38.69 -21.78
CA LEU A 9 -18.05 37.50 -22.13
C LEU A 9 -16.96 37.16 -21.10
N LEU A 10 -16.52 38.12 -20.26
CA LEU A 10 -15.52 37.85 -19.21
C LEU A 10 -16.11 37.15 -17.97
N LEU A 11 -17.43 37.24 -17.76
CA LEU A 11 -18.11 36.56 -16.64
C LEU A 11 -18.36 35.06 -16.89
N LEU A 12 -18.45 34.64 -18.16
CA LEU A 12 -18.62 33.23 -18.52
C LEU A 12 -17.31 32.42 -18.44
N ALA A 13 -16.15 33.06 -18.63
CA ALA A 13 -14.86 32.41 -18.49
C ALA A 13 -14.51 32.07 -17.02
N ALA A 14 -14.97 32.89 -16.07
CA ALA A 14 -14.76 32.64 -14.63
C ALA A 14 -15.66 31.51 -14.10
N ALA A 15 -16.85 31.31 -14.66
CA ALA A 15 -17.76 30.25 -14.25
C ALA A 15 -17.33 28.86 -14.77
N ALA A 16 -16.69 28.79 -15.94
CA ALA A 16 -16.18 27.53 -16.49
C ALA A 16 -14.92 27.02 -15.77
N ALA A 17 -14.10 27.91 -15.19
CA ALA A 17 -12.91 27.53 -14.42
C ALA A 17 -13.25 26.95 -13.03
N ALA A 18 -14.43 27.24 -12.48
CA ALA A 18 -14.86 26.72 -11.18
C ALA A 18 -15.44 25.29 -11.24
N ALA A 19 -15.84 24.82 -12.42
CA ALA A 19 -16.43 23.48 -12.61
C ALA A 19 -15.40 22.36 -12.83
N ALA A 20 -14.10 22.69 -12.91
CA ALA A 20 -13.01 21.75 -13.17
C ALA A 20 -12.07 21.55 -11.96
N LEU A 21 -12.46 22.01 -10.77
CA LEU A 21 -11.69 21.68 -9.57
C LEU A 21 -11.94 20.20 -9.22
N PRO A 22 -10.89 19.35 -9.17
CA PRO A 22 -11.03 17.98 -8.70
C PRO A 22 -11.60 18.01 -7.28
N PRO A 23 -12.40 17.00 -6.89
CA PRO A 23 -12.97 16.94 -5.55
C PRO A 23 -11.86 17.13 -4.50
N PRO A 24 -12.12 17.85 -3.40
CA PRO A 24 -11.12 18.07 -2.36
C PRO A 24 -10.55 16.71 -1.96
N ALA A 25 -9.22 16.61 -2.00
CA ALA A 25 -8.50 15.41 -1.63
C ALA A 25 -9.05 14.92 -0.29
N THR A 26 -9.74 13.77 -0.32
CA THR A 26 -10.17 13.07 0.89
C THR A 26 -8.99 13.04 1.84
N ALA A 27 -9.21 13.43 3.10
CA ALA A 27 -8.19 13.44 4.14
C ALA A 27 -7.29 12.21 4.01
N PRO A 28 -5.95 12.38 4.05
CA PRO A 28 -5.01 11.30 3.76
C PRO A 28 -5.38 10.09 4.61
N ARG A 29 -5.76 9.01 3.94
CA ARG A 29 -5.99 7.74 4.64
C ARG A 29 -4.70 7.44 5.41
N PRO A 30 -4.81 7.02 6.68
CA PRO A 30 -3.64 6.69 7.46
C PRO A 30 -2.79 5.68 6.70
N ALA A 31 -1.49 5.93 6.69
CA ALA A 31 -0.49 5.22 5.89
C ALA A 31 -0.35 3.71 6.17
N PHE A 32 -1.05 3.22 7.17
CA PHE A 32 -1.18 1.82 7.49
C PHE A 32 -2.63 1.59 7.88
N PRO A 33 -3.19 0.39 7.68
CA PRO A 33 -4.51 0.08 8.20
C PRO A 33 -4.51 0.43 9.68
N VAL A 34 -5.23 1.52 10.02
CA VAL A 34 -5.61 1.76 11.41
C VAL A 34 -6.45 0.55 11.72
N GLY A 35 -6.08 -0.16 12.79
CA GLY A 35 -6.93 -1.22 13.31
C GLY A 35 -8.37 -0.71 13.42
N PRO A 36 -9.33 -1.61 13.60
CA PRO A 36 -10.74 -1.25 13.61
C PRO A 36 -11.02 -0.05 14.53
N PRO A 37 -12.07 0.73 14.23
CA PRO A 37 -12.30 2.07 14.79
C PRO A 37 -12.14 2.06 16.31
N ALA A 38 -11.63 3.16 16.87
CA ALA A 38 -11.29 3.24 18.28
C ALA A 38 -12.42 2.77 19.21
N GLY A 39 -13.69 3.02 18.85
CA GLY A 39 -14.84 2.52 19.60
C GLY A 39 -14.95 0.99 19.70
N ALA A 40 -14.56 0.24 18.66
CA ALA A 40 -14.55 -1.22 18.71
C ALA A 40 -13.47 -1.77 19.65
N ALA A 41 -12.31 -1.11 19.69
CA ALA A 41 -11.24 -1.44 20.62
C ALA A 41 -11.64 -1.14 22.08
N VAL A 42 -12.26 0.02 22.33
CA VAL A 42 -12.78 0.43 23.65
C VAL A 42 -13.89 -0.51 24.13
N ALA A 43 -14.78 -0.97 23.25
CA ALA A 43 -15.83 -1.93 23.61
C ALA A 43 -15.27 -3.29 24.07
N TRP A 44 -14.13 -3.71 23.52
CA TRP A 44 -13.44 -4.92 23.98
C TRP A 44 -12.71 -4.72 25.30
N GLU A 45 -12.13 -3.53 25.53
CA GLU A 45 -11.52 -3.16 26.80
C GLU A 45 -12.54 -3.20 27.95
N ALA A 46 -13.72 -2.61 27.74
CA ALA A 46 -14.82 -2.67 28.71
C ALA A 46 -15.30 -4.11 29.01
N ARG A 47 -15.19 -5.02 28.04
CA ARG A 47 -15.57 -6.44 28.19
C ARG A 47 -14.52 -7.29 28.89
N LEU A 48 -13.26 -6.90 28.86
CA LEU A 48 -12.16 -7.73 29.38
C LEU A 48 -12.08 -7.71 30.91
N GLY A 49 -12.59 -6.67 31.57
CA GLY A 49 -12.41 -6.49 33.01
C GLY A 49 -10.93 -6.43 33.42
N ALA A 50 -10.66 -6.12 34.68
CA ALA A 50 -9.30 -6.17 35.22
C ALA A 50 -8.80 -7.62 35.44
N ASP A 51 -9.72 -8.59 35.54
CA ASP A 51 -9.48 -9.92 36.11
C ASP A 51 -9.35 -11.06 35.08
N ALA A 52 -9.19 -10.78 33.78
CA ALA A 52 -9.04 -11.84 32.78
C ALA A 52 -7.70 -12.62 32.96
N PRO A 53 -7.72 -13.96 33.05
CA PRO A 53 -6.56 -14.79 33.44
C PRO A 53 -5.40 -14.85 32.45
N THR A 54 -5.43 -14.09 31.36
CA THR A 54 -4.29 -13.53 30.62
C THR A 54 -4.86 -12.83 29.39
N PRO A 55 -4.46 -11.58 29.08
CA PRO A 55 -5.01 -10.84 27.94
C PRO A 55 -4.77 -11.50 26.57
N LEU A 56 -3.88 -12.49 26.46
CA LEU A 56 -3.61 -13.20 25.22
C LEU A 56 -4.67 -14.27 24.89
N THR A 57 -5.28 -14.90 25.90
CA THR A 57 -6.16 -16.07 25.71
C THR A 57 -7.33 -15.81 24.76
N PRO A 58 -8.07 -14.69 24.86
CA PRO A 58 -9.15 -14.39 23.93
C PRO A 58 -8.67 -14.19 22.48
N ALA A 59 -7.47 -13.62 22.27
CA ALA A 59 -6.89 -13.50 20.94
C ALA A 59 -6.59 -14.87 20.32
N LEU A 60 -6.09 -15.81 21.13
CA LEU A 60 -5.81 -17.18 20.69
C LEU A 60 -7.10 -17.94 20.34
N GLU A 61 -8.18 -17.73 21.11
CA GLU A 61 -9.49 -18.32 20.81
C GLU A 61 -10.08 -17.76 19.51
N LEU A 62 -10.04 -16.44 19.32
CA LEU A 62 -10.49 -15.82 18.07
C LEU A 62 -9.65 -16.30 16.87
N GLY A 63 -8.33 -16.44 17.04
CA GLY A 63 -7.44 -17.01 16.05
C GLY A 63 -7.83 -18.44 15.66
N ARG A 64 -8.03 -19.32 16.65
CA ARG A 64 -8.45 -20.72 16.43
C ARG A 64 -9.81 -20.81 15.73
N ARG A 65 -10.78 -19.98 16.13
CA ARG A 65 -12.09 -19.92 15.47
C ARG A 65 -11.94 -19.52 14.01
N LEU A 66 -11.13 -18.52 13.71
CA LEU A 66 -10.88 -18.06 12.34
C LEU A 66 -10.28 -19.19 11.47
N ASP A 67 -9.42 -20.04 12.02
CA ASP A 67 -8.85 -21.21 11.32
C ASP A 67 -9.89 -22.26 10.95
N GLY A 68 -10.92 -22.46 11.77
CA GLY A 68 -12.00 -23.41 11.53
C GLY A 68 -13.16 -22.91 10.65
N VAL A 69 -13.12 -21.66 10.18
CA VAL A 69 -14.26 -21.04 9.47
C VAL A 69 -14.20 -21.26 7.96
N LEU A 70 -15.26 -21.91 7.44
CA LEU A 70 -15.43 -22.21 6.02
C LEU A 70 -16.17 -21.09 5.24
N LYS A 71 -17.07 -20.34 5.89
CA LYS A 71 -17.84 -19.25 5.27
C LYS A 71 -17.08 -17.93 5.28
N ASP A 72 -17.06 -17.22 4.16
CA ASP A 72 -16.30 -15.97 4.03
C ASP A 72 -16.83 -14.82 4.89
N GLU A 73 -18.15 -14.71 5.08
CA GLU A 73 -18.75 -13.69 5.95
C GLU A 73 -18.33 -13.84 7.41
N ASP A 74 -18.39 -15.07 7.94
CA ASP A 74 -17.94 -15.39 9.29
C ASP A 74 -16.43 -15.15 9.42
N ARG A 75 -15.65 -15.46 8.38
CA ARG A 75 -14.20 -15.24 8.35
C ARG A 75 -13.87 -13.76 8.45
N HIS A 76 -14.56 -12.92 7.70
CA HIS A 76 -14.41 -11.46 7.79
C HIS A 76 -14.77 -10.94 9.18
N ARG A 77 -15.89 -11.41 9.76
CA ARG A 77 -16.31 -11.02 11.11
C ARG A 77 -15.28 -11.39 12.18
N PHE A 78 -14.79 -12.64 12.18
CA PHE A 78 -13.81 -13.09 13.17
C PHE A 78 -12.45 -12.40 13.00
N ARG A 79 -12.02 -12.14 11.76
CA ARG A 79 -10.81 -11.36 11.50
C ARG A 79 -10.93 -9.95 12.07
N PHE A 80 -12.05 -9.27 11.81
CA PHE A 80 -12.31 -7.94 12.36
C PHE A 80 -12.32 -7.94 13.89
N GLN A 81 -12.95 -8.93 14.52
CA GLN A 81 -12.96 -9.07 15.98
C GLN A 81 -11.56 -9.28 16.56
N LEU A 82 -10.76 -10.16 15.95
CA LEU A 82 -9.37 -10.41 16.36
C LEU A 82 -8.52 -9.14 16.24
N GLU A 83 -8.63 -8.43 15.13
CA GLU A 83 -7.90 -7.17 14.92
C GLU A 83 -8.34 -6.09 15.93
N ALA A 84 -9.62 -6.03 16.28
CA ALA A 84 -10.15 -5.08 17.27
C ALA A 84 -9.64 -5.37 18.66
N TYR A 85 -9.66 -6.65 19.02
CA TYR A 85 -9.14 -7.12 20.28
C TYR A 85 -7.66 -6.77 20.44
N LEU A 86 -6.83 -7.11 19.45
CA LEU A 86 -5.40 -6.85 19.49
C LEU A 86 -5.08 -5.35 19.48
N ALA A 87 -5.83 -4.54 18.71
CA ALA A 87 -5.68 -3.09 18.75
C ALA A 87 -6.03 -2.51 20.12
N GLY A 88 -7.09 -3.00 20.78
CA GLY A 88 -7.44 -2.61 22.15
C GLY A 88 -6.35 -2.98 23.15
N LEU A 89 -5.79 -4.19 23.02
CA LEU A 89 -4.69 -4.65 23.87
C LEU A 89 -3.46 -3.72 23.84
N GLY A 90 -3.14 -3.17 22.66
CA GLY A 90 -2.04 -2.21 22.51
C GLY A 90 -2.29 -0.81 23.08
N ARG A 91 -3.54 -0.49 23.46
CA ARG A 91 -3.96 0.84 23.96
C ARG A 91 -4.25 0.87 25.46
N ARG A 92 -4.27 -0.29 26.13
CA ARG A 92 -4.54 -0.36 27.56
C ARG A 92 -3.51 0.45 28.36
N PRO A 93 -3.90 0.99 29.53
CA PRO A 93 -2.96 1.70 30.42
C PRO A 93 -1.76 0.85 30.86
N ASP A 94 -1.93 -0.46 30.99
CA ASP A 94 -0.89 -1.43 31.38
C ASP A 94 -0.15 -2.04 30.19
N ALA A 95 -0.46 -1.64 28.95
CA ALA A 95 0.01 -2.29 27.74
C ALA A 95 1.55 -2.37 27.66
N ALA A 96 2.27 -1.36 28.13
CA ALA A 96 3.74 -1.34 28.13
C ALA A 96 4.37 -2.43 29.02
N ARG A 97 3.62 -2.96 30.00
CA ARG A 97 4.09 -4.00 30.94
C ARG A 97 3.76 -5.42 30.49
N LEU A 98 3.00 -5.56 29.40
CA LEU A 98 2.62 -6.86 28.87
C LEU A 98 3.83 -7.60 28.29
N PRO A 99 3.89 -8.93 28.37
CA PRO A 99 5.05 -9.72 27.94
C PRO A 99 5.04 -9.95 26.42
N TRP A 100 5.08 -8.86 25.64
CA TRP A 100 4.96 -8.86 24.18
C TRP A 100 5.93 -9.79 23.48
N ALA A 101 7.19 -9.83 23.93
CA ALA A 101 8.22 -10.70 23.36
C ALA A 101 7.87 -12.18 23.51
N ALA A 102 7.50 -12.60 24.72
CA ALA A 102 7.10 -13.98 24.99
C ALA A 102 5.84 -14.38 24.21
N TRP A 103 4.87 -13.46 24.10
CA TRP A 103 3.65 -13.68 23.33
C TRP A 103 3.91 -13.83 21.84
N LEU A 104 4.76 -12.97 21.26
CA LEU A 104 5.13 -13.08 19.85
C LEU A 104 5.91 -14.36 19.56
N GLU A 105 6.84 -14.75 20.42
CA GLU A 105 7.59 -15.99 20.25
C GLU A 105 6.66 -17.21 20.24
N ARG A 106 5.72 -17.27 21.18
CA ARG A 106 4.69 -18.33 21.25
C ARG A 106 3.80 -18.34 20.00
N CYS A 107 3.40 -17.17 19.51
CA CYS A 107 2.41 -17.08 18.42
C CYS A 107 3.03 -17.20 17.02
N ARG A 108 4.31 -16.86 16.87
CA ARG A 108 5.00 -16.76 15.57
C ARG A 108 4.75 -17.95 14.65
N LEU A 109 4.86 -19.17 15.17
CA LEU A 109 4.67 -20.39 14.35
C LEU A 109 3.31 -21.05 14.60
N ALA A 110 2.86 -21.08 15.86
CA ALA A 110 1.64 -21.80 16.26
C ALA A 110 0.34 -21.04 15.96
N HIS A 111 0.39 -19.70 15.91
CA HIS A 111 -0.78 -18.84 15.76
C HIS A 111 -0.51 -17.72 14.75
N ARG A 112 -0.18 -18.12 13.52
CA ARG A 112 0.29 -17.21 12.44
C ARG A 112 -0.68 -16.07 12.13
N ARG A 113 -1.98 -16.24 12.37
CA ARG A 113 -3.00 -15.19 12.17
C ARG A 113 -3.04 -14.15 13.29
N VAL A 114 -2.57 -14.51 14.49
CA VAL A 114 -2.55 -13.64 15.67
C VAL A 114 -1.27 -12.81 15.72
N ALA A 115 -0.13 -13.42 15.36
CA ALA A 115 1.19 -12.79 15.48
C ALA A 115 1.34 -11.41 14.78
N PRO A 116 0.85 -11.18 13.54
CA PRO A 116 0.93 -9.87 12.89
C PRO A 116 0.17 -8.77 13.65
N GLY A 117 -1.01 -9.10 14.18
CA GLY A 117 -1.80 -8.18 14.98
C GLY A 117 -1.15 -7.88 16.33
N LEU A 118 -0.54 -8.90 16.97
CA LEU A 118 0.27 -8.72 18.19
C LEU A 118 1.47 -7.80 17.94
N MET A 119 2.17 -7.94 16.81
CA MET A 119 3.31 -7.07 16.48
C MET A 119 2.86 -5.62 16.32
N ARG A 120 1.74 -5.37 15.64
CA ARG A 120 1.18 -4.01 15.51
C ARG A 120 0.74 -3.44 16.86
N ALA A 121 0.13 -4.25 17.72
CA ALA A 121 -0.28 -3.87 19.06
C ALA A 121 0.93 -3.54 19.95
N ALA A 122 1.96 -4.38 19.95
CA ALA A 122 3.22 -4.13 20.64
C ALA A 122 3.87 -2.82 20.17
N GLY A 123 3.86 -2.57 18.86
CA GLY A 123 4.32 -1.30 18.30
C GLY A 123 3.58 -0.07 18.84
N GLN A 124 2.28 -0.19 19.13
CA GLN A 124 1.49 0.91 19.70
C GLN A 124 1.81 1.07 21.20
N ALA A 125 1.91 -0.04 21.92
CA ALA A 125 2.12 -0.06 23.37
C ALA A 125 3.52 0.37 23.80
N LEU A 126 4.56 -0.03 23.06
CA LEU A 126 5.96 0.15 23.45
C LEU A 126 6.62 1.37 22.77
N GLY A 127 5.99 1.95 21.75
CA GLY A 127 6.57 3.04 20.97
C GLY A 127 7.95 2.64 20.41
N PRO A 128 9.00 3.47 20.56
CA PRO A 128 10.35 3.17 20.07
C PRO A 128 10.93 1.83 20.57
N ALA A 129 10.59 1.38 21.78
CA ALA A 129 11.08 0.11 22.32
C ALA A 129 10.56 -1.12 21.54
N ALA A 130 9.53 -0.97 20.70
CA ALA A 130 9.08 -2.04 19.80
C ALA A 130 10.05 -2.32 18.64
N MET A 131 11.05 -1.47 18.39
CA MET A 131 11.99 -1.66 17.28
C MET A 131 12.81 -2.94 17.42
N ASP A 132 13.33 -3.23 18.62
CA ASP A 132 14.10 -4.46 18.89
C ASP A 132 13.24 -5.70 18.65
N LEU A 133 11.96 -5.61 19.04
CA LEU A 133 10.99 -6.67 18.82
C LEU A 133 10.71 -6.87 17.33
N ALA A 134 10.51 -5.79 16.57
CA ALA A 134 10.31 -5.83 15.13
C ALA A 134 11.51 -6.48 14.41
N TRP A 135 12.73 -6.07 14.74
CA TRP A 135 13.94 -6.67 14.19
C TRP A 135 14.12 -8.14 14.58
N SER A 136 13.72 -8.51 15.79
CA SER A 136 13.78 -9.91 16.24
C SER A 136 12.89 -10.84 15.40
N VAL A 137 11.78 -10.33 14.85
CA VAL A 137 10.84 -11.11 14.04
C VAL A 137 10.97 -10.88 12.54
N ASP A 138 11.64 -9.82 12.06
CA ASP A 138 11.99 -9.69 10.63
C ASP A 138 13.18 -10.59 10.25
N ARG A 139 12.91 -11.89 10.26
CA ARG A 139 13.85 -12.94 9.87
C ARG A 139 13.25 -13.74 8.73
N ARG A 140 14.11 -14.30 7.87
CA ARG A 140 13.68 -15.16 6.75
C ARG A 140 12.87 -16.39 7.18
N SER A 141 13.03 -16.84 8.43
CA SER A 141 12.28 -17.96 9.00
C SER A 141 10.92 -17.58 9.59
N SER A 142 10.63 -16.28 9.72
CA SER A 142 9.32 -15.81 10.20
C SER A 142 8.28 -15.84 9.07
N PRO A 143 6.99 -16.05 9.40
CA PRO A 143 5.91 -15.92 8.43
C PRO A 143 5.91 -14.55 7.75
N VAL A 144 5.55 -14.51 6.46
CA VAL A 144 5.57 -13.29 5.65
C VAL A 144 4.73 -12.18 6.28
N GLU A 145 3.53 -12.50 6.79
CA GLU A 145 2.62 -11.53 7.40
C GLU A 145 3.22 -10.88 8.65
N LEU A 146 3.99 -11.65 9.44
CA LEU A 146 4.64 -11.14 10.63
C LEU A 146 5.79 -10.20 10.26
N ARG A 147 6.57 -10.54 9.23
CA ARG A 147 7.64 -9.68 8.70
C ARG A 147 7.08 -8.37 8.18
N VAL A 148 5.98 -8.42 7.41
CA VAL A 148 5.29 -7.23 6.91
C VAL A 148 4.79 -6.36 8.06
N ALA A 149 4.18 -6.95 9.09
CA ALA A 149 3.76 -6.20 10.28
C ALA A 149 4.94 -5.55 11.02
N ALA A 150 6.08 -6.23 11.12
CA ALA A 150 7.30 -5.66 11.70
C ALA A 150 7.82 -4.48 10.88
N MET A 151 7.86 -4.58 9.55
CA MET A 151 8.25 -3.49 8.65
C MET A 151 7.31 -2.29 8.78
N GLN A 152 6.00 -2.50 8.91
CA GLN A 152 5.02 -1.44 9.17
C GLN A 152 5.31 -0.72 10.49
N VAL A 153 5.64 -1.47 11.55
CA VAL A 153 6.02 -0.91 12.85
C VAL A 153 7.31 -0.10 12.74
N LEU A 154 8.35 -0.65 12.09
CA LEU A 154 9.61 0.04 11.85
C LEU A 154 9.38 1.35 11.07
N TRP A 155 8.61 1.29 9.99
CA TRP A 155 8.33 2.47 9.16
C TRP A 155 7.61 3.57 9.95
N ARG A 156 6.60 3.20 10.75
CA ARG A 156 5.86 4.16 11.57
C ARG A 156 6.74 4.82 12.63
N LEU A 157 7.64 4.07 13.26
CA LEU A 157 8.50 4.57 14.34
C LEU A 157 9.71 5.34 13.81
N LYS A 158 10.37 4.81 12.77
CA LYS A 158 11.56 5.37 12.14
C LYS A 158 11.57 5.01 10.64
N PRO A 159 11.04 5.87 9.75
CA PRO A 159 10.85 5.58 8.33
C PRO A 159 12.09 5.02 7.62
N VAL A 160 13.28 5.52 7.95
CA VAL A 160 14.56 5.04 7.40
C VAL A 160 14.79 3.55 7.70
N GLU A 161 14.46 3.08 8.90
CA GLU A 161 14.62 1.66 9.25
C GLU A 161 13.57 0.79 8.54
N GLY A 162 12.34 1.30 8.43
CA GLY A 162 11.29 0.66 7.64
C GLY A 162 11.69 0.52 6.17
N ALA A 163 12.30 1.56 5.60
CA ALA A 163 12.82 1.57 4.25
C ALA A 163 13.97 0.57 4.06
N ASN A 164 14.93 0.54 4.99
CA ASN A 164 16.02 -0.44 4.97
C ASN A 164 15.48 -1.88 5.02
N ALA A 165 14.50 -2.16 5.88
CA ALA A 165 13.87 -3.47 5.99
C ALA A 165 13.10 -3.86 4.71
N ALA A 166 12.30 -2.94 4.16
CA ALA A 166 11.56 -3.16 2.92
C ALA A 166 12.50 -3.37 1.72
N GLN A 167 13.55 -2.55 1.59
CA GLN A 167 14.55 -2.68 0.52
C GLN A 167 15.30 -4.01 0.63
N LYS A 168 15.70 -4.41 1.85
CA LYS A 168 16.30 -5.71 2.10
C LYS A 168 15.37 -6.85 1.65
N ALA A 169 14.08 -6.76 1.97
CA ALA A 169 13.09 -7.77 1.59
C ALA A 169 12.88 -7.85 0.08
N LEU A 170 12.85 -6.72 -0.63
CA LEU A 170 12.74 -6.67 -2.10
C LEU A 170 13.98 -7.19 -2.84
N ARG A 171 15.14 -7.21 -2.17
CA ARG A 171 16.39 -7.82 -2.68
C ARG A 171 16.47 -9.32 -2.39
N GLU A 172 15.58 -9.87 -1.57
CA GLU A 172 15.52 -11.32 -1.38
C GLU A 172 15.07 -11.99 -2.68
N ARG A 173 15.48 -13.25 -2.86
CA ARG A 173 14.96 -14.04 -3.97
C ARG A 173 13.44 -14.15 -3.79
N PRO A 174 12.62 -13.91 -4.84
CA PRO A 174 11.18 -13.99 -4.73
C PRO A 174 10.76 -15.33 -4.10
N ARG A 175 10.11 -15.25 -2.94
CA ARG A 175 9.60 -16.40 -2.19
C ARG A 175 8.18 -16.08 -1.76
N LEU A 176 7.26 -16.98 -2.08
CA LEU A 176 5.83 -16.78 -1.79
C LEU A 176 5.39 -15.42 -2.36
N ASP A 177 4.64 -14.65 -1.58
CA ASP A 177 4.08 -13.35 -1.91
C ASP A 177 4.78 -12.18 -1.20
N LEU A 178 6.01 -12.38 -0.66
CA LEU A 178 6.69 -11.36 0.15
C LEU A 178 6.82 -10.01 -0.57
N HIS A 179 7.29 -9.99 -1.82
CA HIS A 179 7.48 -8.74 -2.56
C HIS A 179 6.15 -8.02 -2.77
N GLU A 180 5.10 -8.79 -3.09
CA GLU A 180 3.76 -8.26 -3.35
C GLU A 180 3.21 -7.59 -2.10
N ARG A 181 3.35 -8.24 -0.95
CA ARG A 181 2.91 -7.70 0.34
C ARG A 181 3.75 -6.54 0.82
N VAL A 182 5.07 -6.57 0.63
CA VAL A 182 5.93 -5.41 0.96
C VAL A 182 5.47 -4.19 0.15
N VAL A 183 5.23 -4.34 -1.14
CA VAL A 183 4.74 -3.24 -1.96
C VAL A 183 3.32 -2.82 -1.55
N ALA A 184 2.38 -3.75 -1.45
CA ALA A 184 0.97 -3.44 -1.21
C ALA A 184 0.67 -2.94 0.21
N GLU A 185 1.33 -3.51 1.21
CA GLU A 185 1.00 -3.31 2.63
C GLU A 185 2.01 -2.42 3.37
N VAL A 186 3.21 -2.21 2.83
CA VAL A 186 4.24 -1.34 3.44
C VAL A 186 4.47 -0.09 2.59
N LEU A 187 4.92 -0.23 1.35
CA LEU A 187 5.37 0.90 0.54
C LEU A 187 4.22 1.73 -0.05
N ALA A 188 3.21 1.09 -0.64
CA ALA A 188 2.09 1.78 -1.25
C ALA A 188 1.34 2.72 -0.28
N PRO A 189 1.08 2.31 0.98
CA PRO A 189 0.40 3.19 1.91
C PRO A 189 1.38 4.10 2.70
N ALA A 190 2.68 3.79 2.78
CA ALA A 190 3.68 4.63 3.44
C ALA A 190 3.83 6.02 2.77
N PRO A 191 3.83 7.14 3.50
CA PRO A 191 3.85 8.46 2.90
C PRO A 191 5.29 8.91 2.62
N GLY A 192 5.42 9.88 1.72
CA GLY A 192 6.65 10.64 1.52
C GLY A 192 7.63 10.06 0.49
N PRO A 193 8.68 10.83 0.19
CA PRO A 193 9.57 10.59 -0.95
C PRO A 193 10.35 9.28 -0.84
N LEU A 194 10.69 8.85 0.39
CA LEU A 194 11.39 7.58 0.60
C LEU A 194 10.58 6.36 0.15
N ALA A 195 9.26 6.39 0.32
CA ALA A 195 8.39 5.35 -0.20
C ALA A 195 8.28 5.43 -1.73
N ASP A 196 8.23 6.64 -2.28
CA ASP A 196 8.18 6.87 -3.73
C ASP A 196 9.44 6.35 -4.42
N GLU A 197 10.62 6.63 -3.88
CA GLU A 197 11.91 6.11 -4.36
C GLU A 197 11.93 4.57 -4.38
N LEU A 198 11.52 3.93 -3.27
CA LEU A 198 11.47 2.46 -3.22
C LEU A 198 10.42 1.86 -4.17
N LEU A 199 9.31 2.56 -4.43
CA LEU A 199 8.33 2.15 -5.42
C LEU A 199 8.88 2.28 -6.85
N ILE A 200 9.62 3.35 -7.15
CA ILE A 200 10.33 3.56 -8.43
C ILE A 200 11.34 2.43 -8.65
N ASP A 201 12.18 2.15 -7.64
CA ASP A 201 13.13 1.05 -7.65
C ASP A 201 12.44 -0.29 -7.91
N ALA A 202 11.34 -0.57 -7.17
CA ALA A 202 10.60 -1.82 -7.32
C ALA A 202 9.99 -1.96 -8.72
N ALA A 203 9.44 -0.90 -9.30
CA ALA A 203 8.88 -0.91 -10.66
C ALA A 203 9.96 -1.25 -11.72
N GLY A 204 11.13 -0.61 -11.60
CA GLY A 204 12.26 -0.73 -12.53
C GLY A 204 13.15 -1.96 -12.32
N ALA A 205 12.95 -2.77 -11.28
CA ALA A 205 13.90 -3.80 -10.86
C ALA A 205 14.05 -5.03 -11.79
N GLY A 206 13.32 -5.11 -12.91
CA GLY A 206 13.34 -6.27 -13.81
C GLY A 206 12.99 -7.57 -13.07
N ASP A 207 13.70 -8.66 -13.35
CA ASP A 207 13.42 -9.99 -12.76
C ASP A 207 13.85 -10.11 -11.28
N ARG A 208 14.48 -9.09 -10.71
CA ARG A 208 14.88 -9.08 -9.29
C ARG A 208 13.66 -8.98 -8.36
N VAL A 209 12.57 -8.39 -8.85
CA VAL A 209 11.32 -8.24 -8.11
C VAL A 209 10.21 -8.98 -8.84
N ALA A 210 9.41 -9.76 -8.10
CA ALA A 210 8.26 -10.48 -8.66
C ALA A 210 7.38 -9.55 -9.51
N GLU A 211 6.99 -10.00 -10.70
CA GLU A 211 6.26 -9.19 -11.68
C GLU A 211 4.99 -8.55 -11.11
N ARG A 212 4.23 -9.30 -10.31
CA ARG A 212 3.04 -8.79 -9.63
C ARG A 212 3.36 -7.66 -8.65
N ALA A 213 4.47 -7.75 -7.92
CA ALA A 213 4.93 -6.68 -7.04
C ALA A 213 5.35 -5.43 -7.84
N ARG A 214 6.00 -5.61 -9.00
CA ARG A 214 6.32 -4.49 -9.91
C ARG A 214 5.05 -3.80 -10.40
N ARG A 215 4.03 -4.57 -10.80
CA ARG A 215 2.73 -4.02 -11.23
C ARG A 215 2.03 -3.26 -10.10
N LEU A 216 2.07 -3.78 -8.88
CA LEU A 216 1.54 -3.09 -7.70
C LEU A 216 2.31 -1.78 -7.43
N ALA A 217 3.62 -1.77 -7.65
CA ALA A 217 4.45 -0.58 -7.48
C ALA A 217 4.08 0.50 -8.50
N VAL A 218 3.98 0.13 -9.78
CA VAL A 218 3.52 1.00 -10.87
C VAL A 218 2.14 1.60 -10.58
N GLN A 219 1.19 0.78 -10.13
CA GLN A 219 -0.14 1.24 -9.75
C GLN A 219 -0.12 2.19 -8.54
N ALA A 220 0.76 1.96 -7.56
CA ALA A 220 0.93 2.86 -6.43
C ALA A 220 1.50 4.21 -6.87
N LEU A 221 2.51 4.23 -7.74
CA LEU A 221 3.10 5.45 -8.29
C LEU A 221 2.08 6.29 -9.06
N GLY A 222 1.26 5.66 -9.92
CA GLY A 222 0.20 6.32 -10.65
C GLY A 222 -0.87 6.93 -9.74
N ARG A 223 -1.34 6.17 -8.73
CA ARG A 223 -2.31 6.67 -7.74
C ARG A 223 -1.79 7.87 -6.94
N ARG A 224 -0.48 7.87 -6.65
CA ARG A 224 0.21 8.94 -5.91
C ARG A 224 0.67 10.09 -6.81
N ARG A 225 0.54 9.94 -8.13
CA ARG A 225 0.99 10.89 -9.15
C ARG A 225 2.47 11.28 -8.99
N VAL A 226 3.33 10.29 -8.77
CA VAL A 226 4.77 10.51 -8.56
C VAL A 226 5.44 10.91 -9.88
N GLU A 227 5.68 12.20 -10.10
CA GLU A 227 6.28 12.70 -11.34
C GLU A 227 7.69 12.14 -11.61
N ALA A 228 8.49 11.94 -10.56
CA ALA A 228 9.83 11.36 -10.65
C ALA A 228 9.82 9.94 -11.27
N ALA A 229 8.69 9.23 -11.23
CA ALA A 229 8.55 7.91 -11.84
C ALA A 229 8.39 7.95 -13.36
N THR A 230 8.18 9.11 -13.97
CA THR A 230 7.89 9.24 -15.41
C THR A 230 8.92 8.52 -16.29
N GLY A 231 10.21 8.65 -15.98
CA GLY A 231 11.29 8.01 -16.74
C GLY A 231 11.20 6.49 -16.71
N VAL A 232 11.08 5.90 -15.52
CA VAL A 232 11.00 4.43 -15.38
C VAL A 232 9.71 3.88 -15.97
N LEU A 233 8.59 4.59 -15.82
CA LEU A 233 7.30 4.17 -16.37
C LEU A 233 7.29 4.22 -17.90
N GLY A 234 7.90 5.25 -18.51
CA GLY A 234 8.09 5.33 -19.95
C GLY A 234 8.92 4.18 -20.50
N GLN A 235 10.03 3.84 -19.82
CA GLN A 235 10.85 2.67 -20.18
C GLN A 235 10.08 1.35 -20.10
N ILE A 236 9.26 1.17 -19.05
CA ILE A 236 8.40 -0.01 -18.93
C ILE A 236 7.41 -0.04 -20.09
N LEU A 237 6.69 1.05 -20.35
CA LEU A 237 5.68 1.13 -21.40
C LEU A 237 6.26 0.78 -22.78
N ALA A 238 7.40 1.37 -23.12
CA ALA A 238 8.10 1.19 -24.40
C ALA A 238 8.81 -0.17 -24.55
N SER A 239 8.89 -1.00 -23.50
CA SER A 239 9.64 -2.25 -23.54
C SER A 239 9.03 -3.27 -24.52
N SER A 240 9.80 -3.76 -25.48
CA SER A 240 9.36 -4.78 -26.45
C SER A 240 9.31 -6.21 -25.90
N ARG A 241 9.93 -6.47 -24.74
CA ARG A 241 10.07 -7.83 -24.14
C ARG A 241 9.35 -7.98 -22.80
N GLY A 242 8.52 -7.02 -22.41
CA GLY A 242 7.86 -7.00 -21.10
C GLY A 242 6.44 -7.59 -21.10
N ASP A 243 6.00 -8.05 -19.93
CA ASP A 243 4.60 -8.42 -19.67
C ASP A 243 3.64 -7.29 -20.10
N VAL A 244 2.64 -7.65 -20.91
CA VAL A 244 1.64 -6.73 -21.42
C VAL A 244 0.86 -6.09 -20.27
N LEU A 245 0.57 -6.81 -19.19
CA LEU A 245 -0.19 -6.25 -18.07
C LEU A 245 0.62 -5.18 -17.31
N LEU A 246 1.91 -5.40 -17.11
CA LEU A 246 2.82 -4.42 -16.53
C LEU A 246 2.95 -3.16 -17.40
N ARG A 247 3.06 -3.33 -18.73
CA ARG A 247 3.11 -2.22 -19.69
C ARG A 247 1.83 -1.39 -19.70
N LYS A 248 0.67 -2.06 -19.71
CA LYS A 248 -0.63 -1.39 -19.57
C LYS A 248 -0.71 -0.62 -18.26
N ALA A 249 -0.30 -1.23 -17.15
CA ALA A 249 -0.26 -0.54 -15.85
C ALA A 249 0.63 0.71 -15.88
N ALA A 250 1.76 0.67 -16.60
CA ALA A 250 2.65 1.83 -16.74
C ALA A 250 1.99 2.97 -17.53
N GLY A 251 1.28 2.65 -18.61
CA GLY A 251 0.54 3.66 -19.39
C GLY A 251 -0.58 4.31 -18.58
N GLU A 252 -1.36 3.52 -17.85
CA GLU A 252 -2.40 4.05 -16.94
C GLU A 252 -1.78 4.90 -15.81
N ALA A 253 -0.61 4.51 -15.29
CA ALA A 253 0.10 5.29 -14.29
C ALA A 253 0.62 6.63 -14.84
N LEU A 254 1.20 6.66 -16.04
CA LEU A 254 1.62 7.88 -16.72
C LEU A 254 0.43 8.81 -17.00
N TYR A 255 -0.69 8.25 -17.46
CA TYR A 255 -1.93 9.00 -17.68
C TYR A 255 -2.45 9.60 -16.37
N ALA A 256 -2.43 8.83 -15.27
CA ALA A 256 -2.83 9.30 -13.96
C ALA A 256 -1.92 10.40 -13.38
N ILE A 257 -0.62 10.35 -13.65
CA ILE A 257 0.34 11.42 -13.32
C ILE A 257 -0.02 12.70 -14.08
N GLY A 258 -0.28 12.59 -15.39
CA GLY A 258 -0.82 13.69 -16.19
C GLY A 258 0.12 14.88 -16.43
N SER A 259 1.39 14.79 -16.00
CA SER A 259 2.37 15.83 -16.26
C SER A 259 2.75 15.88 -17.75
N PRO A 260 3.19 17.03 -18.29
CA PRO A 260 3.61 17.11 -19.69
C PRO A 260 4.71 16.09 -20.05
N ALA A 261 5.61 15.79 -19.11
CA ALA A 261 6.62 14.75 -19.30
C ALA A 261 5.99 13.35 -19.38
N ALA A 262 5.00 13.05 -18.54
CA ALA A 262 4.32 11.76 -18.55
C ALA A 262 3.50 11.55 -19.84
N LEU A 263 2.80 12.57 -20.31
CA LEU A 263 2.07 12.52 -21.57
C LEU A 263 3.01 12.35 -22.76
N ARG A 264 4.15 13.05 -22.80
CA ARG A 264 5.18 12.83 -23.82
C ARG A 264 5.73 11.40 -23.81
N ALA A 265 5.91 10.81 -22.63
CA ALA A 265 6.37 9.43 -22.52
C ALA A 265 5.36 8.42 -23.12
N ILE A 266 4.06 8.68 -23.02
CA ILE A 266 3.02 7.88 -23.69
C ILE A 266 3.12 8.03 -25.21
N LEU A 267 3.24 9.27 -25.68
CA LEU A 267 3.25 9.59 -27.11
C LEU A 267 4.54 9.18 -27.81
N ALA A 268 5.62 8.93 -27.09
CA ALA A 268 6.88 8.46 -27.66
C ALA A 268 6.86 6.96 -28.03
N VAL A 269 5.78 6.24 -27.68
CA VAL A 269 5.63 4.81 -28.01
C VAL A 269 4.88 4.70 -29.33
N ASP A 270 5.64 4.75 -30.42
CA ASP A 270 5.08 4.77 -31.79
C ASP A 270 5.39 3.51 -32.61
N ASP A 271 6.32 2.64 -32.15
CA ASP A 271 6.78 1.46 -32.88
C ASP A 271 6.34 0.15 -32.20
N VAL A 272 5.04 -0.05 -32.12
CA VAL A 272 4.46 -1.32 -31.66
C VAL A 272 3.86 -2.03 -32.87
N ASP A 273 4.49 -3.14 -33.30
CA ASP A 273 3.97 -3.94 -34.40
C ASP A 273 2.57 -4.51 -34.06
N PRO A 274 1.49 -4.12 -34.78
CA PRO A 274 0.14 -4.63 -34.54
C PRO A 274 0.02 -6.13 -34.81
N GLY A 275 0.83 -6.71 -35.70
CA GLY A 275 0.87 -8.13 -36.00
C GLY A 275 1.49 -8.94 -34.86
N ALA A 276 2.55 -8.43 -34.26
CA ALA A 276 3.23 -9.10 -33.13
C ALA A 276 2.52 -8.88 -31.79
N GLN A 277 1.90 -7.72 -31.57
CA GLN A 277 1.35 -7.31 -30.26
C GLN A 277 -0.02 -6.62 -30.35
N PRO A 278 -1.04 -7.26 -30.96
CA PRO A 278 -2.32 -6.62 -31.27
C PRO A 278 -3.05 -6.06 -30.04
N VAL A 279 -2.99 -6.78 -28.91
CA VAL A 279 -3.65 -6.36 -27.65
C VAL A 279 -3.02 -5.10 -27.06
N PHE A 280 -1.70 -4.97 -27.16
CA PHE A 280 -1.00 -3.81 -26.62
C PHE A 280 -1.12 -2.62 -27.57
N HIS A 281 -1.05 -2.84 -28.88
CA HIS A 281 -1.33 -1.82 -29.90
C HIS A 281 -2.71 -1.19 -29.69
N ALA A 282 -3.77 -2.01 -29.65
CA ALA A 282 -5.14 -1.53 -29.45
C ALA A 282 -5.32 -0.76 -28.12
N TYR A 283 -4.59 -1.15 -27.07
CA TYR A 283 -4.56 -0.41 -25.83
C TYR A 283 -3.90 0.97 -25.97
N LEU A 284 -2.76 1.06 -26.67
CA LEU A 284 -2.09 2.34 -26.92
C LEU A 284 -2.96 3.26 -27.76
N ASP A 285 -3.65 2.73 -28.79
CA ASP A 285 -4.61 3.51 -29.57
C ASP A 285 -5.69 4.13 -28.69
N GLN A 286 -6.30 3.34 -27.82
CA GLN A 286 -7.31 3.83 -26.87
C GLN A 286 -6.73 4.90 -25.95
N LEU A 287 -5.50 4.72 -25.47
CA LEU A 287 -4.84 5.69 -24.60
C LEU A 287 -4.54 6.99 -25.33
N ARG A 288 -4.07 6.94 -26.59
CA ARG A 288 -3.82 8.11 -27.44
C ARG A 288 -5.11 8.84 -27.78
N GLN A 289 -6.18 8.12 -28.12
CA GLN A 289 -7.49 8.70 -28.39
C GLN A 289 -8.05 9.42 -27.15
N ARG A 290 -7.90 8.85 -25.95
CA ARG A 290 -8.27 9.53 -24.68
C ARG A 290 -7.48 10.83 -24.45
N LEU A 291 -6.29 10.93 -25.02
CA LEU A 291 -5.46 12.13 -24.98
C LEU A 291 -5.72 13.10 -26.14
N GLY A 292 -6.62 12.76 -27.07
CA GLY A 292 -6.94 13.58 -28.24
C GLY A 292 -5.96 13.44 -29.42
N TYR A 293 -5.17 12.36 -29.46
CA TYR A 293 -4.20 12.08 -30.53
C TYR A 293 -4.73 11.02 -31.51
N PRO A 294 -4.26 11.03 -32.78
CA PRO A 294 -4.61 9.99 -33.73
C PRO A 294 -4.12 8.60 -33.27
N PRO A 295 -4.77 7.52 -33.74
CA PRO A 295 -4.32 6.15 -33.48
C PRO A 295 -2.92 5.92 -34.06
N LEU A 296 -2.28 4.85 -33.61
CA LEU A 296 -1.07 4.31 -34.24
C LEU A 296 -1.42 3.82 -35.66
N GLY A 297 -0.48 4.03 -36.58
CA GLY A 297 -0.61 3.68 -37.99
C GLY A 297 -0.24 2.25 -38.30
#